data_AF-A0A1Y1ZHA4-F1
#
_entry.id   AF-A0A1Y1ZHA4-F1
#
_cell.length_a   1.000
_cell.length_b   1.000
_cell.length_c   1.000
_cell.angle_alpha   90.00
_cell.angle_beta   90.00
_cell.angle_gamma   90.00
#
_symmetry.space_group_name_H-M   'P 1'
#
loop_
_entity.id
_entity.type
_entity.pdbx_description
1 polymer ?
#
loop_
_entity_poly.entity_id
_entity_poly.type
_entity_poly.pdbx_seq_one_letter_code
_entity_poly.pdbx_strand_id
1 'polypeptide(L)'
;MSKDIETQILKYEKFVNDTLKPKLKNELDLRDKIYDEISEYSKLNTKIEFIMENNLKKLRTKVDLGSNFYVNAEVKAEKHSEEIAKIKSHIKLVLETIQQILDLNSQEEE
;
A
#
# COMPACT_ATOMS: atom_id res chain seq x y z
N MET A 1 -48.84 8.44 16.08
CA MET A 1 -47.90 8.46 14.94
C MET A 1 -48.18 7.23 14.10
N SER A 2 -48.25 7.35 12.77
CA SER A 2 -48.70 6.23 11.91
C SER A 2 -47.67 5.09 11.94
N LYS A 3 -48.14 3.87 12.20
CA LYS A 3 -47.40 2.59 12.15
C LYS A 3 -46.50 2.44 10.90
N ASP A 4 -46.87 3.15 9.85
CA ASP A 4 -46.20 3.22 8.56
C ASP A 4 -44.82 3.91 8.64
N ILE A 5 -44.70 4.99 9.41
CA ILE A 5 -43.44 5.72 9.59
C ILE A 5 -42.45 4.87 10.38
N GLU A 6 -42.91 4.20 11.43
CA GLU A 6 -42.08 3.33 12.28
C GLU A 6 -41.52 2.13 11.49
N THR A 7 -42.33 1.58 10.57
CA THR A 7 -41.90 0.51 9.68
C THR A 7 -40.84 0.97 8.68
N GLN A 8 -40.96 2.21 8.17
CA GLN A 8 -39.95 2.77 7.29
C GLN A 8 -38.65 3.09 8.01
N ILE A 9 -38.71 3.63 9.23
CA ILE A 9 -37.51 3.84 10.05
C ILE A 9 -36.77 2.51 10.24
N LEU A 10 -37.46 1.43 10.62
CA LEU A 10 -36.85 0.11 10.77
C LEU A 10 -36.23 -0.42 9.48
N LYS A 11 -36.88 -0.20 8.33
CA LYS A 11 -36.34 -0.60 7.02
C LYS A 11 -35.04 0.14 6.69
N TYR A 12 -35.00 1.47 6.92
CA TYR A 12 -33.81 2.27 6.69
C TYR A 12 -32.70 1.94 7.68
N GLU A 13 -33.00 1.76 8.96
CA GLU A 13 -32.02 1.32 9.96
C GLU A 13 -31.40 -0.02 9.57
N LYS A 14 -32.22 -0.98 9.13
CA LYS A 14 -31.74 -2.27 8.67
C LYS A 14 -30.83 -2.14 7.45
N PHE A 15 -31.23 -1.33 6.47
CA PHE A 15 -30.40 -1.10 5.28
C PHE A 15 -29.06 -0.43 5.62
N VAL A 16 -29.07 0.57 6.49
CA VAL A 16 -27.85 1.26 6.94
C VAL A 16 -26.93 0.28 7.68
N ASN A 17 -27.46 -0.49 8.63
CA ASN A 17 -26.68 -1.36 9.49
C ASN A 17 -26.21 -2.64 8.79
N ASP A 18 -27.05 -3.25 7.97
CA ASP A 18 -26.78 -4.56 7.38
C ASP A 18 -26.15 -4.45 5.98
N THR A 19 -26.24 -3.29 5.33
CA THR A 19 -25.72 -3.09 3.96
C THR A 19 -24.69 -1.97 3.89
N LEU A 20 -25.04 -0.74 4.27
CA LEU A 20 -24.14 0.40 4.04
C LEU A 20 -22.89 0.34 4.94
N LYS A 21 -23.06 0.11 6.25
CA LYS A 21 -21.93 0.02 7.19
C LYS A 21 -20.94 -1.10 6.82
N PRO A 22 -21.37 -2.34 6.53
CA PRO A 22 -20.45 -3.40 6.12
C PRO A 22 -19.75 -3.11 4.79
N LYS A 23 -20.47 -2.56 3.80
CA LYS A 23 -19.87 -2.16 2.53
C LYS A 23 -18.80 -1.08 2.72
N LEU A 24 -19.11 -0.04 3.48
CA LEU A 24 -18.14 1.01 3.79
C LEU A 24 -16.91 0.46 4.51
N LYS A 25 -17.11 -0.43 5.50
CA LYS A 25 -16.00 -1.08 6.19
C LYS A 25 -15.12 -1.87 5.22
N ASN A 26 -15.72 -2.68 4.34
CA ASN A 26 -14.96 -3.45 3.36
C ASN A 26 -14.15 -2.55 2.42
N GLU A 27 -14.72 -1.42 2.00
CA GLU A 27 -14.02 -0.46 1.14
C GLU A 27 -12.84 0.18 1.87
N LEU A 28 -13.03 0.58 3.13
CA LEU A 28 -11.96 1.11 3.98
C LEU A 28 -10.86 0.05 4.22
N ASP A 29 -11.23 -1.19 4.49
CA ASP A 29 -10.29 -2.29 4.71
C ASP A 29 -9.47 -2.59 3.42
N LEU A 30 -10.08 -2.49 2.24
CA LEU A 30 -9.37 -2.61 0.95
C LEU A 30 -8.43 -1.44 0.71
N ARG A 31 -8.89 -0.23 0.98
CA ARG A 31 -8.10 0.99 0.87
C ARG A 31 -6.87 0.94 1.77
N ASP A 32 -7.03 0.49 3.01
CA ASP A 32 -5.94 0.39 3.98
C ASP A 32 -4.86 -0.62 3.50
N LYS A 33 -5.27 -1.75 2.90
CA LYS A 33 -4.31 -2.69 2.27
C LYS A 33 -3.51 -2.05 1.13
N ILE A 34 -4.16 -1.27 0.28
CA ILE A 34 -3.49 -0.57 -0.81
C ILE A 34 -2.46 0.42 -0.24
N TYR A 35 -2.81 1.15 0.82
CA TYR A 35 -1.88 2.06 1.49
C TYR A 35 -0.69 1.34 2.13
N ASP A 36 -0.90 0.15 2.70
CA ASP A 36 0.19 -0.68 3.21
C ASP A 36 1.15 -1.09 2.07
N GLU A 37 0.64 -1.53 0.92
CA GLU A 37 1.44 -1.86 -0.25
C GLU A 37 2.23 -0.63 -0.77
N ILE A 38 1.59 0.53 -0.91
CA ILE A 38 2.26 1.79 -1.29
C ILE A 38 3.41 2.10 -0.33
N SER A 39 3.19 1.92 0.98
CA SER A 39 4.20 2.16 2.02
C SER A 39 5.40 1.22 1.87
N GLU A 40 5.17 -0.06 1.59
CA GLU A 40 6.23 -1.03 1.35
C GLU A 40 7.03 -0.71 0.08
N TYR A 41 6.34 -0.43 -1.04
CA TYR A 41 6.98 -0.04 -2.29
C TYR A 41 7.78 1.25 -2.17
N SER A 42 7.27 2.25 -1.44
CA SER A 42 8.01 3.50 -1.18
C SER A 42 9.27 3.28 -0.35
N LYS A 43 9.20 2.44 0.70
CA LYS A 43 10.37 2.07 1.51
C LYS A 43 11.42 1.34 0.66
N LEU A 44 10.98 0.45 -0.23
CA LEU A 44 11.88 -0.27 -1.14
C LEU A 44 12.54 0.69 -2.14
N ASN A 45 11.77 1.59 -2.76
CA ASN A 45 12.28 2.58 -3.70
C ASN A 45 13.35 3.47 -3.04
N THR A 46 13.08 3.96 -1.83
CA THR A 46 14.01 4.81 -1.07
C THR A 46 15.33 4.08 -0.80
N LYS A 47 15.27 2.80 -0.40
CA LYS A 47 16.49 1.99 -0.17
C LYS A 47 17.28 1.78 -1.46
N ILE A 48 16.59 1.53 -2.57
CA ILE A 48 17.22 1.36 -3.89
C ILE A 48 17.89 2.67 -4.34
N GLU A 49 17.20 3.80 -4.20
CA GLU A 49 17.73 5.13 -4.49
C GLU A 49 18.99 5.42 -3.72
N PHE A 50 18.97 5.18 -2.40
CA PHE A 50 20.13 5.34 -1.55
C PHE A 50 21.33 4.51 -2.03
N ILE A 51 21.12 3.25 -2.43
CA ILE A 51 22.19 2.38 -2.94
C ILE A 51 22.77 2.91 -4.25
N MET A 52 21.92 3.37 -5.17
CA MET A 52 22.32 3.87 -6.48
C MET A 52 23.05 5.21 -6.39
N GLU A 53 22.50 6.19 -5.67
CA GLU A 53 23.08 7.53 -5.55
C GLU A 53 24.46 7.53 -4.88
N ASN A 54 24.66 6.64 -3.91
CA ASN A 54 25.93 6.51 -3.21
C ASN A 54 26.91 5.55 -3.90
N ASN A 55 26.56 4.99 -5.09
CA ASN A 55 27.35 4.00 -5.81
C ASN A 55 27.90 2.88 -4.88
N LEU A 56 27.07 2.44 -3.93
CA LEU A 56 27.52 1.50 -2.90
C LEU A 56 27.85 0.17 -3.57
N LYS A 57 29.13 -0.19 -3.59
CA LYS A 57 29.57 -1.50 -4.10
C LYS A 57 29.25 -2.65 -3.14
N LYS A 58 29.10 -2.31 -1.85
CA LYS A 58 28.85 -3.24 -0.74
C LYS A 58 27.84 -2.63 0.21
N LEU A 59 26.83 -3.42 0.58
CA LEU A 59 25.81 -3.04 1.55
C LEU A 59 25.94 -3.94 2.78
N ARG A 60 26.21 -3.36 3.95
CA ARG A 60 26.16 -4.07 5.22
C ARG A 60 24.76 -3.96 5.79
N THR A 61 24.05 -5.08 5.90
CA THR A 61 22.67 -5.14 6.38
C THR A 61 22.53 -6.17 7.50
N LYS A 62 21.56 -5.96 8.38
CA LYS A 62 21.17 -6.91 9.41
C LYS A 62 19.98 -7.72 8.90
N VAL A 63 20.16 -9.02 8.75
CA VAL A 63 19.14 -9.95 8.20
C VAL A 63 18.64 -10.84 9.33
N ASP A 64 17.33 -10.95 9.49
CA ASP A 64 16.71 -11.94 10.37
C ASP A 64 16.64 -13.29 9.64
N LEU A 65 17.15 -14.35 10.27
CA LEU A 65 17.06 -15.72 9.75
C LEU A 65 15.96 -16.54 10.43
N GLY A 66 15.16 -15.92 11.31
CA GLY A 66 14.05 -16.53 12.04
C GLY A 66 14.23 -16.44 13.56
N SER A 67 13.13 -16.47 14.30
CA SER A 67 13.11 -16.40 15.78
C SER A 67 13.88 -15.20 16.35
N ASN A 68 13.80 -14.03 15.70
CA ASN A 68 14.57 -12.82 16.06
C ASN A 68 16.10 -13.07 16.07
N PHE A 69 16.60 -13.97 15.21
CA PHE A 69 18.02 -14.26 15.07
C PHE A 69 18.62 -13.44 13.94
N TYR A 70 19.36 -12.40 14.30
CA TYR A 70 19.89 -11.43 13.36
C TYR A 70 21.37 -11.65 13.04
N VAL A 71 21.71 -11.73 11.76
CA VAL A 71 23.09 -11.80 11.26
C VAL A 71 23.46 -10.53 10.49
N ASN A 72 24.73 -10.15 10.54
CA ASN A 72 25.25 -9.11 9.66
C ASN A 72 25.63 -9.75 8.32
N ALA A 73 25.04 -9.29 7.23
CA ALA A 73 25.36 -9.70 5.88
C ALA A 73 26.03 -8.55 5.11
N GLU A 74 27.01 -8.87 4.27
CA GLU A 74 27.59 -7.95 3.29
C GLU A 74 27.10 -8.38 1.90
N VAL A 75 26.33 -7.53 1.24
CA VAL A 75 25.77 -7.79 -0.10
C VAL A 75 26.55 -6.98 -1.13
N LYS A 76 27.01 -7.64 -2.21
CA LYS A 76 27.68 -6.98 -3.34
C LYS A 76 26.65 -6.36 -4.27
N ALA A 77 26.39 -5.07 -4.14
CA ALA A 77 25.40 -4.36 -4.95
C ALA A 77 25.86 -4.12 -6.41
N GLU A 78 27.18 -4.15 -6.67
CA GLU A 78 27.76 -3.93 -8.00
C GLU A 78 27.34 -4.97 -9.05
N LYS A 79 26.95 -6.18 -8.64
CA LYS A 79 26.54 -7.27 -9.54
C LYS A 79 25.06 -7.18 -9.99
N HIS A 80 24.28 -6.29 -9.37
CA HIS A 80 22.83 -6.22 -9.53
C HIS A 80 22.34 -4.83 -9.95
N SER A 81 23.22 -3.89 -10.33
CA SER A 81 22.82 -2.51 -10.60
C SER A 81 21.79 -2.37 -11.72
N GLU A 82 21.92 -3.15 -12.79
CA GLU A 82 20.95 -3.17 -13.90
C GLU A 82 19.60 -3.75 -13.49
N GLU A 83 19.60 -4.83 -12.70
CA GLU A 83 18.38 -5.46 -12.17
C GLU A 83 17.67 -4.52 -11.19
N ILE A 84 18.43 -3.87 -10.31
CA ILE A 84 17.94 -2.87 -9.35
C ILE A 84 17.33 -1.68 -10.09
N ALA A 85 17.94 -1.21 -11.18
CA ALA A 85 17.38 -0.12 -11.99
C ALA A 85 16.05 -0.52 -12.67
N LYS A 86 15.94 -1.76 -13.16
CA LYS A 86 14.67 -2.29 -13.71
C LYS A 86 13.59 -2.37 -12.62
N ILE A 87 13.93 -2.89 -11.45
CA ILE A 87 13.03 -2.97 -10.29
C ILE A 87 12.57 -1.56 -9.89
N LYS A 88 13.49 -0.59 -9.80
CA LYS A 88 13.17 0.81 -9.52
C LYS A 88 12.16 1.37 -10.52
N SER A 89 12.37 1.13 -11.82
CA SER A 89 11.45 1.60 -12.87
C SER A 89 10.06 1.02 -12.71
N HIS A 90 9.93 -0.27 -12.39
CA HIS A 90 8.62 -0.88 -12.16
C HIS A 90 7.94 -0.34 -10.91
N ILE A 91 8.67 -0.18 -9.80
CA ILE A 91 8.11 0.39 -8.57
C ILE A 91 7.60 1.81 -8.83
N LYS A 92 8.39 2.62 -9.53
CA LYS A 92 7.99 3.99 -9.89
C LYS A 92 6.71 4.01 -10.74
N LEU A 93 6.62 3.17 -11.76
CA LEU A 93 5.42 3.04 -12.60
C LEU A 93 4.19 2.64 -11.78
N VAL A 94 4.34 1.66 -10.88
CA VAL A 94 3.24 1.22 -10.00
C VAL A 94 2.76 2.35 -9.10
N LEU A 95 3.68 3.06 -8.43
CA LEU A 95 3.33 4.18 -7.55
C LEU A 95 2.65 5.33 -8.31
N GLU A 96 3.14 5.68 -9.50
CA GLU A 96 2.54 6.70 -10.36
C GLU A 96 1.13 6.29 -10.81
N THR A 97 0.93 5.03 -11.18
CA THR A 97 -0.39 4.51 -11.58
C THR A 97 -1.38 4.55 -10.42
N ILE A 98 -0.95 4.14 -9.22
CA ILE A 98 -1.79 4.21 -8.02
C ILE A 98 -2.17 5.66 -7.71
N GLN A 99 -1.24 6.61 -7.81
CA GLN A 99 -1.53 8.03 -7.61
C GLN A 99 -2.57 8.54 -8.60
N GLN A 100 -2.44 8.20 -9.89
CA GLN A 100 -3.42 8.59 -10.91
C GLN A 100 -4.82 8.03 -10.62
N ILE A 101 -4.92 6.78 -10.16
CA ILE A 101 -6.21 6.16 -9.79
C ILE A 101 -6.85 6.92 -8.61
N LEU A 102 -6.06 7.27 -7.58
CA LEU A 102 -6.55 8.03 -6.43
C LEU A 102 -7.03 9.44 -6.83
N ASP A 103 -6.30 10.08 -7.74
CA ASP A 103 -6.66 11.41 -8.25
C ASP A 103 -7.94 11.36 -9.09
N LEU A 104 -8.11 10.32 -9.94
CA LEU A 104 -9.31 10.11 -10.76
C LEU A 104 -10.57 9.93 -9.90
N ASN A 105 -10.49 9.11 -8.84
CA ASN A 105 -11.61 8.90 -7.93
C ASN A 105 -12.02 10.17 -7.18
N SER A 106 -11.09 11.13 -7.00
CA SER A 106 -11.37 12.41 -6.36
C SER A 106 -12.09 13.41 -7.29
N GLN A 107 -12.11 13.17 -8.61
CA GLN A 107 -12.77 14.03 -9.61
C GLN A 107 -14.18 13.54 -9.98
N GLU A 108 -14.52 12.27 -9.71
CA GLU A 108 -15.87 11.72 -9.95
C GLU A 108 -16.88 12.08 -8.85
N GLU A 109 -16.43 12.66 -7.72
CA GLU A 109 -17.28 13.09 -6.60
C GLU A 109 -17.81 14.54 -6.72
N GLU A 110 -17.48 15.27 -7.80
CA GLU A 110 -18.04 16.61 -8.16
C GLU A 110 -19.11 16.54 -9.27
#